data_AF-A0A6H1WC12-F1
#
_entry.id   AF-A0A6H1WC12-F1
#
_cell.length_a   1.000
_cell.length_b   1.000
_cell.length_c   1.000
_cell.angle_alpha   90.00
_cell.angle_beta   90.00
_cell.angle_gamma   90.00
#
_symmetry.space_group_name_H-M   'P 1'
#
loop_
_entity.id
_entity.type
_entity.pdbx_description
1 polymer ?
#
loop_
_entity_poly.entity_id
_entity_poly.type
_entity_poly.pdbx_seq_one_letter_code
_entity_poly.pdbx_strand_id
1 'polypeptide(L)'
;MPRIRITLPLITAGVVATALAVLGTTSTMSALTDTAALNLGQGGIGTDVPFGIVTVHPDGTVHHAPPGAAAAVPLTGDDAFVPGRSLSVDLGVANNSPGVAAQVTMTIGPSDAAGTGQVGSAPNITPFIRVTVVDTSTGQLLLGGSASDPSQGVSVGAANAVIGRLGARGAAPLTDGDTWAPGAADSRRDLTIVLYYVDTPETSAYNGGATALEVVFDGSSSS
;
A
#
# COMPACT_ATOMS: atom_id res chain seq x y z
N MET A 1 38.54 53.20 -46.21
CA MET A 1 37.59 52.38 -46.99
C MET A 1 38.34 51.19 -47.60
N PRO A 2 37.68 50.03 -47.79
CA PRO A 2 37.93 48.71 -47.18
C PRO A 2 39.11 47.91 -47.78
N ARG A 3 39.74 47.03 -46.98
CA ARG A 3 40.50 45.82 -47.41
C ARG A 3 40.54 44.80 -46.25
N ILE A 4 39.60 43.86 -46.18
CA ILE A 4 39.69 42.45 -46.67
C ILE A 4 41.00 41.75 -46.23
N ARG A 5 40.88 40.86 -45.24
CA ARG A 5 41.80 39.74 -44.94
C ARG A 5 40.89 38.50 -44.75
N ILE A 6 40.62 37.76 -45.83
CA ILE A 6 41.29 36.51 -46.25
C ILE A 6 41.30 35.45 -45.15
N THR A 7 40.26 34.62 -45.22
CA THR A 7 40.09 33.30 -44.64
C THR A 7 40.88 32.28 -45.46
N LEU A 8 41.65 31.38 -44.83
CA LEU A 8 42.04 30.11 -45.46
C LEU A 8 42.05 28.96 -44.41
N PRO A 9 41.77 27.71 -44.85
CA PRO A 9 41.15 26.64 -44.05
C PRO A 9 42.17 25.59 -43.59
N LEU A 10 41.77 24.71 -42.66
CA LEU A 10 42.55 23.50 -42.41
C LEU A 10 41.72 22.29 -41.91
N ILE A 11 41.60 21.32 -42.81
CA ILE A 11 41.73 19.85 -42.66
C ILE A 11 40.61 19.05 -41.94
N THR A 12 39.73 18.51 -42.78
CA THR A 12 39.46 17.08 -43.04
C THR A 12 39.82 16.00 -41.99
N ALA A 13 38.79 15.36 -41.43
CA ALA A 13 38.60 13.90 -41.31
C ALA A 13 37.17 13.71 -40.72
N GLY A 14 36.21 13.02 -41.34
CA GLY A 14 36.35 11.75 -42.02
C GLY A 14 36.12 10.59 -41.05
N VAL A 15 34.97 10.55 -40.35
CA VAL A 15 34.45 9.29 -39.78
C VAL A 15 32.94 9.26 -40.00
N VAL A 16 32.53 8.55 -41.04
CA VAL A 16 31.20 7.95 -41.13
C VAL A 16 31.19 6.82 -40.10
N ALA A 17 30.54 7.04 -38.96
CA ALA A 17 30.18 5.99 -38.02
C ALA A 17 28.68 5.76 -38.14
N THR A 18 28.31 4.90 -39.09
CA THR A 18 27.03 4.19 -39.11
C THR A 18 26.97 3.30 -37.87
N ALA A 19 26.42 3.83 -36.78
CA ALA A 19 26.06 3.02 -35.61
C ALA A 19 24.65 2.47 -35.83
N LEU A 20 24.64 1.26 -36.37
CA LEU A 20 23.52 0.34 -36.36
C LEU A 20 23.21 -0.08 -34.91
N ALA A 21 21.93 -0.36 -34.64
CA ALA A 21 21.39 -1.03 -33.46
C ALA A 21 21.34 -0.16 -32.18
N VAL A 22 20.29 -0.16 -31.37
CA VAL A 22 19.25 -1.15 -31.12
C VAL A 22 17.93 -0.38 -30.98
N LEU A 23 16.90 -0.78 -31.72
CA LEU A 23 15.52 -0.51 -31.33
C LEU A 23 15.36 -1.07 -29.93
N GLY A 24 15.41 -0.20 -28.92
CA GLY A 24 14.99 -0.54 -27.59
C GLY A 24 13.50 -0.83 -27.69
N THR A 25 13.17 -2.08 -28.01
CA THR A 25 11.94 -2.69 -27.57
C THR A 25 11.99 -2.53 -26.06
N THR A 26 11.34 -1.50 -25.55
CA THR A 26 10.82 -1.56 -24.21
C THR A 26 9.93 -2.77 -24.24
N SER A 27 10.48 -3.92 -23.85
CA SER A 27 9.72 -5.01 -23.31
C SER A 27 8.97 -4.36 -22.17
N THR A 28 7.75 -3.88 -22.46
CA THR A 28 6.71 -3.79 -21.47
C THR A 28 6.64 -5.22 -20.97
N MET A 29 7.39 -5.50 -19.91
CA MET A 29 7.04 -6.56 -19.00
C MET A 29 5.71 -6.08 -18.46
N SER A 30 4.65 -6.33 -19.24
CA SER A 30 3.42 -6.83 -18.69
C SER A 30 3.90 -8.05 -17.92
N ALA A 31 4.35 -7.83 -16.69
CA ALA A 31 4.21 -8.84 -15.68
C ALA A 31 2.75 -9.24 -15.85
N LEU A 32 2.56 -10.45 -16.32
CA LEU A 32 1.32 -11.16 -16.16
C LEU A 32 1.17 -11.30 -14.65
N THR A 33 0.83 -10.20 -13.98
CA THR A 33 0.10 -10.25 -12.73
C THR A 33 -1.11 -11.04 -13.15
N ASP A 34 -1.17 -12.29 -12.69
CA ASP A 34 -2.28 -13.19 -12.89
C ASP A 34 -3.52 -12.50 -12.30
N THR A 35 -4.15 -11.64 -13.11
CA THR A 35 -5.57 -11.38 -12.99
C THR A 35 -6.21 -12.74 -13.26
N ALA A 36 -6.37 -13.51 -12.19
CA ALA A 36 -7.28 -14.62 -12.10
C ALA A 36 -8.72 -14.10 -12.25
N ALA A 37 -9.01 -13.57 -13.43
CA ALA A 37 -10.32 -13.52 -14.04
C ALA A 37 -10.38 -14.60 -15.14
N LEU A 38 -9.78 -15.76 -14.87
CA LEU A 38 -10.07 -17.00 -15.60
C LEU A 38 -11.43 -17.54 -15.12
N ASN A 39 -12.47 -16.72 -15.30
CA ASN A 39 -13.87 -17.12 -15.20
C ASN A 39 -14.25 -17.87 -16.49
N LEU A 40 -13.76 -19.09 -16.66
CA LEU A 40 -14.20 -20.00 -17.73
C LEU A 40 -15.45 -20.76 -17.29
N GLY A 41 -16.57 -20.03 -17.22
CA GLY A 41 -17.87 -20.66 -17.07
C GLY A 41 -18.24 -21.54 -18.28
N GLN A 42 -18.88 -22.68 -17.98
CA GLN A 42 -19.53 -23.67 -18.84
C GLN A 42 -18.69 -24.87 -19.37
N GLY A 43 -17.51 -25.15 -18.80
CA GLY A 43 -16.85 -26.45 -19.01
C GLY A 43 -15.33 -26.54 -18.82
N GLY A 44 -14.67 -25.53 -18.25
CA GLY A 44 -13.21 -25.42 -18.16
C GLY A 44 -12.69 -25.31 -16.74
N ILE A 45 -11.41 -25.66 -16.54
CA ILE A 45 -10.71 -25.66 -15.26
C ILE A 45 -10.66 -24.24 -14.68
N GLY A 46 -11.38 -23.99 -13.59
CA GLY A 46 -11.40 -22.74 -12.81
C GLY A 46 -12.42 -22.84 -11.66
N THR A 47 -12.14 -22.24 -10.49
CA THR A 47 -13.07 -22.24 -9.35
C THR A 47 -14.05 -21.08 -9.47
N ASP A 48 -15.35 -21.32 -9.36
CA ASP A 48 -16.41 -20.28 -9.44
C ASP A 48 -16.36 -19.24 -8.30
N VAL A 49 -15.44 -19.39 -7.35
CA VAL A 49 -15.31 -18.51 -6.20
C VAL A 49 -14.04 -17.68 -6.33
N PRO A 50 -14.15 -16.34 -6.52
CA PRO A 50 -12.98 -15.49 -6.62
C PRO A 50 -12.20 -15.46 -5.30
N PHE A 51 -10.88 -15.45 -5.42
CA PHE A 51 -9.99 -15.11 -4.31
C PHE A 51 -10.28 -13.67 -3.86
N GLY A 52 -10.30 -13.43 -2.55
CA GLY A 52 -10.53 -12.10 -2.00
C GLY A 52 -9.96 -11.95 -0.60
N ILE A 53 -9.38 -10.78 -0.34
CA ILE A 53 -9.03 -10.33 1.01
C ILE A 53 -10.11 -9.36 1.45
N VAL A 54 -10.55 -9.51 2.69
CA VAL A 54 -11.50 -8.59 3.32
C VAL A 54 -10.88 -7.98 4.56
N THR A 55 -11.32 -6.77 4.89
CA THR A 55 -11.04 -6.13 6.16
C THR A 55 -12.27 -6.20 7.06
N VAL A 56 -12.07 -6.26 8.36
CA VAL A 56 -13.13 -6.35 9.37
C VAL A 56 -12.96 -5.20 10.34
N HIS A 57 -13.92 -4.29 10.35
CA HIS A 57 -13.91 -3.12 11.22
C HIS A 57 -14.23 -3.51 12.68
N PRO A 58 -13.93 -2.64 13.66
CA PRO A 58 -14.21 -2.90 15.08
C PRO A 58 -15.68 -3.17 15.40
N ASP A 59 -16.61 -2.64 14.59
CA ASP A 59 -18.05 -2.91 14.68
C ASP A 59 -18.44 -4.30 14.15
N GLY A 60 -17.48 -5.05 13.60
CA GLY A 60 -17.68 -6.36 13.00
C GLY A 60 -18.11 -6.31 11.54
N THR A 61 -18.23 -5.13 10.93
CA THR A 61 -18.59 -4.99 9.52
C THR A 61 -17.43 -5.43 8.62
N VAL A 62 -17.75 -6.25 7.61
CA VAL A 62 -16.82 -6.67 6.57
C VAL A 62 -16.78 -5.61 5.48
N HIS A 63 -15.57 -5.21 5.09
CA HIS A 63 -15.32 -4.44 3.89
C HIS A 63 -14.58 -5.30 2.87
N HIS A 64 -15.14 -5.38 1.66
CA HIS A 64 -14.58 -6.15 0.56
C HIS A 64 -14.28 -5.23 -0.61
N ALA A 65 -13.01 -5.18 -1.01
CA ALA A 65 -12.62 -4.43 -2.19
C ALA A 65 -13.35 -4.95 -3.44
N PRO A 66 -13.71 -4.05 -4.37
CA PRO A 66 -14.19 -4.48 -5.68
C PRO A 66 -13.19 -5.43 -6.36
N PRO A 67 -13.65 -6.36 -7.22
CA PRO A 67 -12.76 -7.24 -7.96
C PRO A 67 -11.68 -6.46 -8.72
N GLY A 68 -10.41 -6.82 -8.51
CA GLY A 68 -9.25 -6.15 -9.13
C GLY A 68 -8.75 -4.91 -8.40
N ALA A 69 -9.32 -4.56 -7.25
CA ALA A 69 -8.81 -3.51 -6.36
C ALA A 69 -8.22 -4.12 -5.07
N ALA A 70 -7.24 -3.44 -4.49
CA ALA A 70 -6.72 -3.79 -3.17
C ALA A 70 -7.69 -3.36 -2.06
N ALA A 71 -7.64 -4.03 -0.91
CA ALA A 71 -8.45 -3.65 0.24
C ALA A 71 -7.81 -2.45 0.94
N ALA A 72 -8.29 -1.25 0.60
CA ALA A 72 -7.87 0.01 1.20
C ALA A 72 -8.83 0.44 2.31
N VAL A 73 -8.28 0.85 3.45
CA VAL A 73 -9.03 1.37 4.60
C VAL A 73 -8.44 2.72 5.00
N PRO A 74 -9.24 3.81 4.97
CA PRO A 74 -8.80 5.11 5.45
C PRO A 74 -8.42 5.07 6.94
N LEU A 75 -7.25 5.63 7.27
CA LEU A 75 -6.79 5.85 8.63
C LEU A 75 -7.16 7.28 9.01
N THR A 76 -8.42 7.50 9.35
CA THR A 76 -8.94 8.82 9.74
C THR A 76 -8.52 9.16 11.16
N GLY A 77 -7.75 10.22 11.33
CA GLY A 77 -7.66 10.95 12.59
C GLY A 77 -8.62 12.13 12.58
N ASP A 78 -9.03 12.60 13.77
CA ASP A 78 -9.76 13.87 13.89
C ASP A 78 -9.05 14.96 13.05
N ASP A 79 -9.82 15.81 12.39
CA ASP A 79 -9.36 16.82 11.40
C ASP A 79 -8.31 17.83 11.93
N ALA A 80 -7.83 17.69 13.17
CA ALA A 80 -6.84 18.54 13.80
C ALA A 80 -5.62 17.75 14.28
N PHE A 81 -4.45 18.06 13.71
CA PHE A 81 -3.15 17.66 14.24
C PHE A 81 -2.92 18.20 15.65
N VAL A 82 -2.56 17.30 16.57
CA VAL A 82 -2.07 17.66 17.91
C VAL A 82 -0.73 16.94 18.16
N PRO A 83 0.40 17.68 18.20
CA PRO A 83 1.70 17.10 18.54
C PRO A 83 1.66 16.33 19.87
N GLY A 84 2.38 15.21 19.91
CA GLY A 84 2.49 14.34 21.08
C GLY A 84 1.34 13.35 21.25
N ARG A 85 0.32 13.38 20.38
CA ARG A 85 -0.78 12.41 20.41
C ARG A 85 -0.49 11.16 19.59
N SER A 86 -1.27 10.13 19.88
CA SER A 86 -1.34 8.91 19.09
C SER A 86 -2.79 8.60 18.72
N LEU A 87 -2.97 8.05 17.53
CA LEU A 87 -4.21 7.44 17.08
C LEU A 87 -3.99 5.94 16.95
N SER A 88 -4.91 5.15 17.47
CA SER A 88 -4.93 3.69 17.29
C SER A 88 -6.13 3.29 16.46
N VAL A 89 -5.89 2.48 15.45
CA VAL A 89 -6.92 1.89 14.58
C VAL A 89 -6.82 0.39 14.67
N ASP A 90 -7.87 -0.25 15.15
CA ASP A 90 -7.98 -1.71 15.19
C ASP A 90 -8.67 -2.21 13.92
N LEU A 91 -8.10 -3.23 13.28
CA LEU A 91 -8.59 -3.75 12.02
C LEU A 91 -8.30 -5.25 11.90
N GLY A 92 -9.32 -6.03 11.58
CA GLY A 92 -9.15 -7.41 11.15
C GLY A 92 -8.81 -7.48 9.65
N VAL A 93 -7.91 -8.37 9.25
CA VAL A 93 -7.70 -8.75 7.86
C VAL A 93 -7.91 -10.25 7.73
N ALA A 94 -8.71 -10.67 6.76
CA ALA A 94 -9.05 -12.07 6.58
C ALA A 94 -9.00 -12.49 5.12
N ASN A 95 -8.60 -13.75 4.91
CA ASN A 95 -8.78 -14.42 3.65
C ASN A 95 -10.23 -14.86 3.53
N ASN A 96 -10.89 -14.43 2.46
CA ASN A 96 -12.29 -14.71 2.18
C ASN A 96 -12.49 -15.90 1.22
N SER A 97 -11.40 -16.45 0.69
CA SER A 97 -11.45 -17.63 -0.17
C SER A 97 -11.84 -18.88 0.63
N PRO A 98 -12.81 -19.70 0.17
CA PRO A 98 -13.23 -20.90 0.90
C PRO A 98 -12.14 -21.98 0.96
N GLY A 99 -11.29 -22.08 -0.06
CA GLY A 99 -10.40 -23.22 -0.25
C GLY A 99 -8.94 -22.90 -0.57
N VAL A 100 -8.58 -21.63 -0.78
CA VAL A 100 -7.22 -21.23 -1.17
C VAL A 100 -6.61 -20.38 -0.06
N ALA A 101 -5.36 -20.64 0.31
CA ALA A 101 -4.62 -19.82 1.26
C ALA A 101 -4.03 -18.57 0.57
N ALA A 102 -3.82 -17.51 1.33
CA ALA A 102 -3.31 -16.24 0.84
C ALA A 102 -1.96 -15.90 1.47
N GLN A 103 -1.04 -15.35 0.69
CA GLN A 103 0.08 -14.58 1.23
C GLN A 103 -0.32 -13.10 1.22
N VAL A 104 -0.29 -12.45 2.39
CA VAL A 104 -0.78 -11.06 2.54
C VAL A 104 0.35 -10.11 2.91
N THR A 105 0.33 -8.95 2.27
CA THR A 105 1.19 -7.80 2.56
C THR A 105 0.33 -6.58 2.89
N MET A 106 0.92 -5.63 3.58
CA MET A 106 0.27 -4.41 4.04
C MET A 106 1.18 -3.22 3.75
N THR A 107 0.60 -2.14 3.23
CA THR A 107 1.26 -0.87 2.99
C THR A 107 0.44 0.24 3.65
N ILE A 108 1.09 1.19 4.33
CA ILE A 108 0.45 2.40 4.84
C ILE A 108 1.02 3.58 4.09
N GLY A 109 0.15 4.40 3.49
CA GLY A 109 0.57 5.49 2.63
C GLY A 109 -0.46 6.61 2.53
N PRO A 110 -0.11 7.68 1.80
CA PRO A 110 -1.05 8.74 1.45
C PRO A 110 -2.30 8.22 0.74
N SER A 111 -3.48 8.69 1.14
CA SER A 111 -4.76 8.28 0.54
C SER A 111 -5.19 9.13 -0.66
N ASP A 112 -4.40 10.12 -1.06
CA ASP A 112 -4.69 10.97 -2.21
C ASP A 112 -3.98 10.44 -3.47
N ALA A 113 -4.62 10.61 -4.63
CA ALA A 113 -4.04 10.17 -5.91
C ALA A 113 -2.71 10.86 -6.25
N ALA A 114 -2.45 12.04 -5.67
CA ALA A 114 -1.19 12.76 -5.83
C ALA A 114 -0.07 12.23 -4.91
N GLY A 115 -0.37 11.32 -3.98
CA GLY A 115 0.61 10.73 -3.07
C GLY A 115 1.20 11.72 -2.07
N THR A 116 0.50 12.82 -1.78
CA THR A 116 1.00 13.88 -0.89
C THR A 116 0.51 13.70 0.54
N GLY A 117 -0.64 13.09 0.76
CA GLY A 117 -1.28 12.94 2.07
C GLY A 117 -1.88 14.24 2.58
N GLN A 118 -2.08 15.23 1.71
CA GLN A 118 -2.68 16.53 2.05
C GLN A 118 -4.20 16.45 2.13
N VAL A 119 -4.77 17.20 3.09
CA VAL A 119 -6.22 17.44 3.19
C VAL A 119 -6.47 18.92 2.94
N GLY A 120 -7.07 19.24 1.78
CA GLY A 120 -7.38 20.62 1.41
C GLY A 120 -6.13 21.50 1.36
N SER A 121 -6.18 22.68 2.00
CA SER A 121 -5.07 23.64 2.04
C SER A 121 -4.27 23.62 3.36
N ALA A 122 -4.53 22.65 4.25
CA ALA A 122 -3.82 22.55 5.52
C ALA A 122 -2.35 22.15 5.30
N PRO A 123 -1.42 22.55 6.19
CA PRO A 123 -0.05 22.06 6.16
C PRO A 123 0.02 20.52 6.19
N ASN A 124 0.86 19.93 5.34
CA ASN A 124 1.04 18.48 5.30
C ASN A 124 1.93 18.00 6.43
N ILE A 125 1.38 17.19 7.33
CA ILE A 125 2.14 16.62 8.47
C ILE A 125 2.59 15.17 8.24
N THR A 126 2.21 14.54 7.12
CA THR A 126 2.57 13.15 6.79
C THR A 126 4.04 12.80 7.03
N PRO A 127 5.03 13.68 6.69
CA PRO A 127 6.46 13.39 6.94
C PRO A 127 6.84 13.18 8.41
N PHE A 128 6.06 13.75 9.34
CA PHE A 128 6.31 13.70 10.77
C PHE A 128 5.56 12.55 11.46
N ILE A 129 4.69 11.85 10.75
CA ILE A 129 3.99 10.69 11.30
C ILE A 129 4.98 9.53 11.45
N ARG A 130 4.85 8.83 12.58
CA ARG A 130 5.49 7.54 12.82
C ARG A 130 4.44 6.47 12.98
N VAL A 131 4.71 5.30 12.45
CA VAL A 131 3.76 4.19 12.36
C VAL A 131 4.32 2.99 13.11
N THR A 132 3.48 2.33 13.87
CA THR A 132 3.74 1.00 14.43
C THR A 132 2.55 0.12 14.17
N VAL A 133 2.79 -1.15 13.88
CA VAL A 133 1.72 -2.13 13.66
C VAL A 133 2.00 -3.37 14.47
N VAL A 134 1.00 -3.77 15.24
CA VAL A 134 1.02 -4.97 16.07
C VAL A 134 -0.01 -5.94 15.53
N ASP A 135 0.39 -7.18 15.29
CA ASP A 135 -0.54 -8.29 15.16
C ASP A 135 -0.99 -8.70 16.57
N THR A 136 -2.21 -8.35 16.94
CA THR A 136 -2.77 -8.63 18.26
C THR A 136 -3.21 -10.09 18.40
N SER A 137 -3.36 -10.83 17.30
CA SER A 137 -3.60 -12.27 17.34
C SER A 137 -2.36 -13.05 17.79
N THR A 138 -1.16 -12.54 17.51
CA THR A 138 0.12 -13.22 17.87
C THR A 138 0.97 -12.45 18.89
N GLY A 139 0.69 -11.16 19.09
CA GLY A 139 1.51 -10.23 19.86
C GLY A 139 2.76 -9.73 19.11
N GLN A 140 2.91 -10.06 17.83
CA GLN A 140 4.09 -9.70 17.04
C GLN A 140 4.05 -8.23 16.60
N LEU A 141 5.18 -7.52 16.71
CA LEU A 141 5.39 -6.24 16.02
C LEU A 141 5.71 -6.51 14.54
N LEU A 142 4.83 -6.03 13.66
CA LEU A 142 5.00 -6.11 12.21
C LEU A 142 5.75 -4.90 11.65
N LEU A 143 5.55 -3.72 12.26
CA LEU A 143 6.25 -2.47 11.95
C LEU A 143 6.67 -1.77 13.24
N GLY A 144 7.85 -1.14 13.22
CA GLY A 144 8.39 -0.43 14.38
C GLY A 144 9.02 -1.36 15.42
N GLY A 145 9.61 -0.76 16.46
CA GLY A 145 10.26 -1.47 17.57
C GLY A 145 9.45 -1.49 18.87
N SER A 146 8.37 -0.69 18.98
CA SER A 146 7.51 -0.64 20.17
C SER A 146 6.18 0.03 19.87
N ALA A 147 5.07 -0.53 20.39
CA ALA A 147 3.73 0.03 20.31
C ALA A 147 3.46 1.16 21.33
N SER A 148 4.42 1.45 22.21
CA SER A 148 4.30 2.50 23.23
C SER A 148 5.38 3.58 23.13
N ASP A 149 6.37 3.42 22.26
CA ASP A 149 7.46 4.38 22.07
C ASP A 149 7.44 4.94 20.64
N PRO A 150 6.97 6.18 20.45
CA PRO A 150 6.92 6.85 19.14
C PRO A 150 8.27 6.91 18.41
N SER A 151 9.39 6.91 19.15
CA SER A 151 10.74 6.98 18.56
C SER A 151 11.13 5.69 17.84
N GLN A 152 10.47 4.58 18.16
CA GLN A 152 10.66 3.28 17.54
C GLN A 152 9.71 3.02 16.37
N GLY A 153 8.80 3.96 16.05
CA GLY A 153 7.94 3.86 14.88
C GLY A 153 8.70 4.11 13.58
N VAL A 154 8.17 3.60 12.46
CA VAL A 154 8.72 3.82 11.11
C VAL A 154 8.07 5.04 10.45
N SER A 155 8.74 5.69 9.50
CA SER A 155 8.09 6.72 8.68
C SER A 155 7.04 6.11 7.76
N VAL A 156 6.04 6.90 7.37
CA VAL A 156 4.96 6.46 6.44
C VAL A 156 5.54 5.90 5.14
N GLY A 157 6.54 6.56 4.54
CA GLY A 157 7.18 6.09 3.30
C GLY A 157 7.91 4.73 3.43
N ALA A 158 8.16 4.26 4.65
CA ALA A 158 8.76 2.96 4.93
C ALA A 158 7.77 1.95 5.52
N ALA A 159 6.49 2.29 5.67
CA ALA A 159 5.48 1.48 6.35
C ALA A 159 4.92 0.37 5.44
N ASN A 160 5.77 -0.60 5.12
CA ASN A 160 5.45 -1.79 4.34
C ASN A 160 5.77 -3.04 5.16
N ALA A 161 4.82 -3.95 5.32
CA ALA A 161 4.99 -5.17 6.10
C ALA A 161 4.41 -6.41 5.42
N VAL A 162 4.96 -7.56 5.77
CA VAL A 162 4.40 -8.87 5.43
C VAL A 162 3.54 -9.32 6.61
N ILE A 163 2.23 -9.45 6.39
CA ILE A 163 1.32 -10.04 7.40
C ILE A 163 1.57 -11.55 7.52
N GLY A 164 1.92 -12.18 6.40
CA GLY A 164 2.21 -13.61 6.35
C GLY A 164 1.11 -14.39 5.63
N ARG A 165 1.14 -15.71 5.83
CA ARG A 165 0.16 -16.61 5.25
C ARG A 165 -1.12 -16.61 6.08
N LEU A 166 -2.26 -16.38 5.42
CA LEU A 166 -3.60 -16.61 5.94
C LEU A 166 -4.15 -17.91 5.35
N GLY A 167 -4.65 -18.79 6.20
CA GLY A 167 -5.35 -20.00 5.77
C GLY A 167 -6.59 -19.70 4.93
N ALA A 168 -7.10 -20.71 4.23
CA ALA A 168 -8.39 -20.60 3.58
C ALA A 168 -9.49 -20.37 4.63
N ARG A 169 -10.54 -19.63 4.29
CA ARG A 169 -11.67 -19.37 5.18
C ARG A 169 -12.38 -20.65 5.62
N GLY A 170 -12.42 -21.67 4.76
CA GLY A 170 -13.12 -22.93 5.04
C GLY A 170 -14.64 -22.82 5.08
N ALA A 171 -15.21 -21.68 4.66
CA ALA A 171 -16.64 -21.40 4.65
C ALA A 171 -16.99 -20.44 3.51
N ALA A 172 -18.28 -20.32 3.19
CA ALA A 172 -18.78 -19.50 2.08
C ALA A 172 -18.31 -18.03 2.18
N PRO A 173 -17.84 -17.39 1.10
CA PRO A 173 -17.30 -16.03 1.15
C PRO A 173 -18.31 -15.03 1.71
N LEU A 174 -17.80 -14.02 2.40
CA LEU A 174 -18.57 -12.86 2.87
C LEU A 174 -18.63 -11.77 1.79
N THR A 175 -19.72 -11.04 1.77
CA THR A 175 -19.95 -9.87 0.91
C THR A 175 -19.59 -8.59 1.66
N ASP A 176 -19.35 -7.51 0.92
CA ASP A 176 -19.21 -6.17 1.51
C ASP A 176 -20.47 -5.81 2.33
N GLY A 177 -20.25 -5.25 3.52
CA GLY A 177 -21.32 -4.90 4.45
C GLY A 177 -21.87 -6.05 5.31
N ASP A 178 -21.43 -7.29 5.08
CA ASP A 178 -21.82 -8.41 5.94
C ASP A 178 -21.28 -8.23 7.37
N THR A 179 -21.97 -8.81 8.34
CA THR A 179 -21.39 -9.01 9.67
C THR A 179 -20.36 -10.13 9.62
N TRP A 180 -19.20 -9.93 10.24
CA TRP A 180 -18.16 -10.93 10.30
C TRP A 180 -18.66 -12.24 10.91
N ALA A 181 -18.64 -13.29 10.10
CA ALA A 181 -18.82 -14.66 10.56
C ALA A 181 -17.46 -15.38 10.57
N PRO A 182 -17.04 -15.97 11.71
CA PRO A 182 -15.78 -16.70 11.80
C PRO A 182 -15.67 -17.83 10.76
N GLY A 183 -14.48 -17.96 10.17
CA GLY A 183 -14.06 -19.12 9.36
C GLY A 183 -13.05 -19.99 10.11
N ALA A 184 -12.09 -20.56 9.38
CA ALA A 184 -10.93 -21.24 9.96
C ALA A 184 -10.11 -20.28 10.83
N ALA A 185 -9.51 -20.81 11.91
CA ALA A 185 -8.81 -19.99 12.90
C ALA A 185 -7.57 -19.26 12.34
N ASP A 186 -6.91 -19.82 11.33
CA ASP A 186 -5.73 -19.24 10.69
C ASP A 186 -6.06 -18.35 9.48
N SER A 187 -7.35 -18.14 9.16
CA SER A 187 -7.78 -17.33 8.01
C SER A 187 -7.87 -15.83 8.32
N ARG A 188 -7.56 -15.39 9.55
CA ARG A 188 -7.67 -14.00 10.00
C ARG A 188 -6.47 -13.58 10.86
N ARG A 189 -6.11 -12.30 10.75
CA ARG A 189 -5.24 -11.59 11.70
C ARG A 189 -5.95 -10.34 12.18
N ASP A 190 -5.75 -10.01 13.43
CA ASP A 190 -6.20 -8.76 14.04
C ASP A 190 -4.99 -7.85 14.23
N LEU A 191 -5.10 -6.63 13.74
CA LEU A 191 -4.03 -5.65 13.73
C LEU A 191 -4.43 -4.43 14.53
N THR A 192 -3.48 -3.89 15.29
CA THR A 192 -3.57 -2.53 15.83
C THR A 192 -2.52 -1.68 15.14
N ILE A 193 -2.98 -0.68 14.40
CA ILE A 193 -2.15 0.32 13.72
C ILE A 193 -2.10 1.56 14.61
N VAL A 194 -0.90 1.95 15.03
CA VAL A 194 -0.69 3.15 15.85
C VAL A 194 0.02 4.21 15.01
N LEU A 195 -0.62 5.37 14.88
CA LEU A 195 -0.07 6.56 14.26
C LEU A 195 0.36 7.53 15.35
N TYR A 196 1.64 7.87 15.40
CA TYR A 196 2.19 8.87 16.32
C TYR A 196 2.39 10.20 15.62
N TYR A 197 1.81 11.24 16.22
CA TYR A 197 2.00 12.64 15.85
C TYR A 197 3.19 13.16 16.65
N VAL A 198 4.40 13.00 16.12
CA VAL A 198 5.64 13.29 16.87
C VAL A 198 5.69 14.76 17.27
N ASP A 199 6.02 15.03 18.54
CA ASP A 199 6.26 16.39 19.04
C ASP A 199 7.74 16.76 18.89
N THR A 200 8.04 17.56 17.88
CA THR A 200 9.40 18.06 17.61
C THR A 200 9.37 19.57 17.39
N PRO A 201 10.51 20.28 17.57
CA PRO A 201 10.57 21.70 17.24
C PRO A 201 10.11 22.03 15.82
N GLU A 202 10.39 21.14 14.85
CA GLU A 202 10.01 21.26 13.45
C GLU A 202 8.48 21.21 13.23
N THR A 203 7.74 20.49 14.08
CA THR A 203 6.26 20.37 13.95
C THR A 203 5.51 21.60 14.42
N SER A 204 6.17 22.54 15.10
CA SER A 204 5.53 23.80 15.57
C SER A 204 4.99 24.68 14.43
N ALA A 205 5.62 24.61 13.25
CA ALA A 205 5.18 25.32 12.04
C ALA A 205 3.96 24.68 11.35
N TYR A 206 3.55 23.49 11.80
CA TYR A 206 2.48 22.70 11.20
C TYR A 206 1.24 22.61 12.10
N ASN A 207 1.07 23.55 13.03
CA ASN A 207 -0.13 23.64 13.84
C ASN A 207 -1.37 23.81 12.96
N GLY A 208 -2.43 23.01 13.21
CA GLY A 208 -3.59 22.92 12.32
C GLY A 208 -3.31 22.18 10.99
N GLY A 209 -2.20 21.45 10.91
CA GLY A 209 -1.90 20.54 9.82
C GLY A 209 -2.85 19.35 9.75
N ALA A 210 -2.85 18.67 8.62
CA ALA A 210 -3.70 17.51 8.37
C ALA A 210 -2.94 16.44 7.59
N THR A 211 -3.45 15.21 7.70
CA THR A 211 -2.92 14.04 7.01
C THR A 211 -4.07 13.20 6.48
N ALA A 212 -3.89 12.63 5.29
CA ALA A 212 -4.80 11.68 4.70
C ALA A 212 -4.01 10.39 4.46
N LEU A 213 -4.22 9.38 5.30
CA LEU A 213 -3.53 8.10 5.20
C LEU A 213 -4.54 6.98 4.98
N GLU A 214 -4.09 5.94 4.32
CA GLU A 214 -4.81 4.67 4.19
C GLU A 214 -3.86 3.50 4.43
N VAL A 215 -4.44 2.40 4.89
CA VAL A 215 -3.79 1.10 4.89
C VAL A 215 -4.33 0.28 3.73
N VAL A 216 -3.45 -0.33 2.96
CA VAL A 216 -3.77 -1.15 1.79
C VAL A 216 -3.26 -2.56 2.04
N PHE A 217 -4.16 -3.54 1.92
CA PHE A 217 -3.84 -4.95 1.95
C PHE A 217 -3.85 -5.54 0.55
N ASP A 218 -2.76 -6.20 0.20
CA ASP A 218 -2.62 -6.96 -1.04
C ASP A 218 -2.42 -8.44 -0.69
N GLY A 219 -3.18 -9.31 -1.35
CA GLY A 219 -3.11 -10.74 -1.18
C GLY A 219 -2.87 -11.43 -2.52
N SER A 220 -1.96 -12.39 -2.52
CA SER A 220 -1.80 -13.33 -3.63
C SER A 220 -2.18 -14.74 -3.17
N SER A 221 -2.75 -15.53 -4.07
CA SER A 221 -2.96 -16.96 -3.79
C SER A 221 -1.61 -17.65 -3.50
N SER A 222 -1.63 -18.61 -2.58
CA SER A 222 -0.47 -19.42 -2.22
C SER A 222 -0.86 -20.89 -2.19
N SER A 223 -0.06 -21.72 -2.88
CA SER A 223 -0.21 -23.19 -2.95
C SER A 223 0.44 -23.89 -1.76
#